data_AF-S0KCJ5-F1
#
_entry.id   AF-S0KCJ5-F1
#
_cell.length_a   1.000
_cell.length_b   1.000
_cell.length_c   1.000
_cell.angle_alpha   90.00
_cell.angle_beta   90.00
_cell.angle_gamma   90.00
#
_symmetry.space_group_name_H-M   'P 1'
#
loop_
_entity.id
_entity.type
_entity.pdbx_description
1 polymer ?
#
loop_
_entity_poly.entity_id
_entity_poly.type
_entity_poly.pdbx_seq_one_letter_code
_entity_poly.pdbx_strand_id
1 'polypeptide(L)'
;MEILGNQAAFLADYKKIVKTGDMSDEMIIDKVVGELPTAPNFQIIADNNETKLGQRICFPFKQEVTATDPDGVITTRYIYIGSPFELDTKADEQP
;
A
#
# COMPACT_ATOMS: atom_id res chain seq x y z
N MET A 1 2.02 -9.39 15.25
CA MET A 1 3.06 -9.27 14.21
C MET A 1 2.75 -8.04 13.39
N GLU A 2 3.71 -7.16 13.17
CA GLU A 2 3.53 -6.00 12.29
C GLU A 2 3.70 -6.43 10.83
N ILE A 3 2.56 -6.64 10.15
CA ILE A 3 2.53 -7.05 8.75
C ILE A 3 2.93 -5.88 7.83
N LEU A 4 2.73 -4.63 8.26
CA LEU A 4 3.03 -3.42 7.50
C LEU A 4 4.28 -2.70 8.04
N GLY A 5 5.31 -2.59 7.21
CA GLY A 5 6.53 -1.82 7.46
C GLY A 5 6.49 -0.43 6.86
N ASN A 6 7.17 0.51 7.51
CA ASN A 6 7.28 1.92 7.07
C ASN A 6 5.95 2.68 7.00
N GLN A 7 5.09 2.44 8.01
CA GLN A 7 3.75 3.04 8.11
C GLN A 7 3.78 4.58 8.14
N ALA A 8 4.77 5.18 8.82
CA ALA A 8 4.88 6.64 8.92
C ALA A 8 5.11 7.32 7.56
N ALA A 9 5.98 6.75 6.71
CA ALA A 9 6.20 7.26 5.36
C ALA A 9 4.95 7.08 4.49
N PHE A 10 4.30 5.91 4.59
CA PHE A 10 3.05 5.65 3.88
C PHE A 10 1.97 6.65 4.25
N LEU A 11 1.73 6.89 5.54
CA LEU A 11 0.74 7.83 6.03
C LEU A 11 1.03 9.26 5.57
N ALA A 12 2.30 9.67 5.57
CA ALA A 12 2.71 10.98 5.09
C ALA A 12 2.35 11.18 3.61
N ASP A 13 2.71 10.22 2.75
CA ASP A 13 2.41 10.28 1.31
C ASP A 13 0.91 10.13 1.03
N TYR A 14 0.25 9.19 1.71
CA TYR A 14 -1.18 8.91 1.56
C TYR A 14 -2.01 10.13 1.95
N LYS A 15 -1.79 10.76 3.10
CA LYS A 15 -2.51 11.98 3.52
C LYS A 15 -2.21 13.18 2.64
N LYS A 16 -1.03 13.23 2.04
CA LYS A 16 -0.67 14.29 1.10
C LYS A 16 -1.47 14.18 -0.19
N ILE A 17 -1.64 12.97 -0.71
CA ILE A 17 -2.22 12.69 -2.04
C ILE A 17 -3.72 12.38 -1.98
N VAL A 18 -4.16 11.56 -1.02
CA VAL A 18 -5.54 11.09 -0.86
C VAL A 18 -6.35 12.07 -0.02
N LYS A 19 -7.63 12.21 -0.35
CA LYS A 19 -8.63 12.94 0.43
C LYS A 19 -9.02 12.10 1.64
N THR A 20 -8.17 12.14 2.66
CA THR A 20 -8.40 11.39 3.90
C THR A 20 -9.52 11.99 4.76
N GLY A 21 -9.95 13.24 4.52
CA GLY A 21 -10.96 13.90 5.34
C GLY A 21 -10.61 13.83 6.83
N ASP A 22 -11.52 13.32 7.65
CA ASP A 22 -11.38 13.08 9.09
C ASP A 22 -10.83 11.68 9.45
N MET A 23 -10.27 10.92 8.48
CA MET A 23 -9.70 9.60 8.77
C MET A 23 -8.45 9.71 9.65
N SER A 24 -8.47 8.99 10.77
CA SER A 24 -7.31 8.79 11.63
C SER A 24 -6.27 7.88 10.97
N ASP A 25 -5.01 8.02 11.38
CA ASP A 25 -3.89 7.19 10.94
C ASP A 25 -4.20 5.70 11.09
N GLU A 26 -4.77 5.32 12.24
CA GLU A 26 -5.21 3.95 12.52
C GLU A 26 -6.23 3.44 11.52
N MET A 27 -7.21 4.26 11.11
CA MET A 27 -8.23 3.86 10.13
C MET A 27 -7.62 3.64 8.74
N ILE A 28 -6.64 4.46 8.36
CA ILE A 28 -5.93 4.32 7.08
C ILE A 28 -5.12 3.02 7.09
N ILE A 29 -4.38 2.76 8.17
CA ILE A 29 -3.58 1.53 8.31
C ILE A 29 -4.49 0.30 8.36
N ASP A 30 -5.58 0.32 9.12
CA ASP A 30 -6.51 -0.81 9.24
C ASP A 30 -7.15 -1.15 7.90
N LYS A 31 -7.55 -0.13 7.11
CA LYS A 31 -8.01 -0.30 5.73
C LYS A 31 -6.96 -1.00 4.88
N VAL A 32 -5.72 -0.50 4.87
CA VAL A 32 -4.64 -1.10 4.08
C VAL A 32 -4.35 -2.53 4.53
N VAL A 33 -4.29 -2.78 5.83
CA VAL A 33 -4.01 -4.10 6.40
C VAL A 33 -5.13 -5.09 6.09
N GLY A 34 -6.39 -4.64 6.14
CA GLY A 34 -7.54 -5.45 5.75
C GLY A 34 -7.58 -5.79 4.26
N GLU A 35 -6.98 -4.94 3.42
CA GLU A 35 -6.88 -5.14 1.97
C GLU A 35 -5.59 -5.85 1.52
N LEU A 36 -4.66 -6.19 2.44
CA LEU A 36 -3.42 -6.90 2.10
C LEU A 36 -3.73 -8.32 1.55
N PRO A 37 -3.54 -8.59 0.24
CA PRO A 37 -3.53 -9.93 -0.30
C PRO A 37 -2.23 -10.59 0.13
N THR A 38 -2.26 -11.91 0.27
CA THR A 38 -1.07 -12.76 0.45
C THR A 38 -0.17 -12.85 -0.79
N ALA A 39 -0.30 -11.92 -1.73
CA ALA A 39 0.33 -11.95 -3.05
C ALA A 39 1.66 -11.16 -3.08
N PRO A 40 2.67 -11.63 -3.86
CA PRO A 40 4.04 -11.07 -3.89
C PRO A 40 4.20 -9.63 -4.37
N ASN A 41 3.15 -8.99 -4.90
CA ASN A 41 3.21 -7.64 -5.47
C ASN A 41 2.02 -6.78 -5.01
N PHE A 42 1.75 -6.76 -3.71
CA PHE A 42 0.68 -5.92 -3.18
C PHE A 42 0.91 -4.44 -3.50
N GLN A 43 -0.16 -3.78 -3.92
CA GLN A 43 -0.20 -2.37 -4.23
C GLN A 43 -1.52 -1.81 -3.70
N ILE A 44 -1.45 -0.68 -3.00
CA ILE A 44 -2.65 0.10 -2.70
C ILE A 44 -2.85 1.08 -3.85
N ILE A 45 -4.05 1.08 -4.41
CA ILE A 45 -4.43 2.00 -5.47
C ILE A 45 -5.49 2.94 -4.90
N ALA A 46 -5.21 4.23 -4.90
CA ALA A 46 -6.21 5.26 -4.63
C ALA A 46 -6.79 5.72 -5.97
N ASP A 47 -8.11 5.60 -6.12
CA ASP A 47 -8.77 6.00 -7.35
C ASP A 47 -8.85 7.53 -7.48
N ASN A 48 -9.06 8.00 -8.71
CA ASN A 48 -9.14 9.43 -9.04
C ASN A 48 -10.13 10.23 -8.15
N ASN A 49 -11.25 9.62 -7.75
CA ASN A 49 -12.23 10.25 -6.88
C ASN A 49 -11.70 10.42 -5.44
N GLU A 50 -10.84 9.51 -5.00
CA GLU A 50 -10.23 9.51 -3.68
C GLU A 50 -9.01 10.44 -3.61
N THR A 51 -8.30 10.70 -4.72
CA THR A 51 -7.12 11.57 -4.70
C THR A 51 -7.46 13.06 -4.85
N LYS A 52 -6.63 13.92 -4.25
CA LYS A 52 -6.70 15.39 -4.39
C LYS A 52 -6.35 15.86 -5.79
N LEU A 53 -5.54 15.09 -6.51
CA LEU A 53 -5.09 15.37 -7.87
C LEU A 53 -6.09 14.92 -8.95
N GLY A 54 -7.12 14.13 -8.59
CA GLY A 54 -8.05 13.60 -9.59
C GLY A 54 -7.43 12.51 -10.47
N GLN A 55 -6.34 11.89 -10.01
CA GLN A 55 -5.57 10.88 -10.73
C GLN A 55 -5.54 9.57 -9.95
N ARG A 56 -5.35 8.47 -10.65
CA ARG A 56 -5.19 7.16 -10.01
C ARG A 56 -3.77 7.03 -9.52
N ILE A 57 -3.57 6.83 -8.22
CA ILE A 57 -2.23 6.79 -7.62
C ILE A 57 -1.98 5.42 -7.03
N CYS A 58 -0.85 4.82 -7.40
CA CYS A 58 -0.34 3.58 -6.83
C CYS A 58 0.67 3.87 -5.72
N PHE A 59 0.48 3.18 -4.60
CA PHE A 59 1.40 3.14 -3.48
C PHE A 59 2.09 1.76 -3.50
N PRO A 60 3.37 1.69 -3.92
CA PRO A 60 4.07 0.43 -4.04
C PRO A 60 4.49 -0.13 -2.67
N PHE A 61 4.27 -1.43 -2.47
CA PHE A 61 4.79 -2.18 -1.32
C PHE A 61 5.73 -3.28 -1.80
N LYS A 62 6.76 -3.53 -1.00
CA LYS A 62 7.68 -4.65 -1.18
C LYS A 62 7.31 -5.76 -0.21
N GLN A 63 7.04 -6.95 -0.74
CA GLN A 63 6.90 -8.14 0.11
C GLN A 63 8.28 -8.62 0.57
N GLU A 64 8.43 -8.81 1.87
CA GLU A 64 9.58 -9.40 2.53
C GLU A 64 9.12 -10.65 3.27
N VAL A 65 9.65 -11.79 2.86
CA VAL A 65 9.35 -13.09 3.49
C VAL A 65 10.56 -13.47 4.31
N THR A 66 10.38 -13.56 5.63
CA THR A 66 11.43 -13.98 6.55
C THR A 66 11.07 -15.33 7.12
N ALA A 67 11.93 -16.32 6.88
CA ALA A 67 11.87 -17.60 7.57
C ALA A 67 12.74 -17.48 8.83
N THR A 68 12.12 -17.65 10.00
CA THR A 68 12.88 -17.71 11.27
C THR A 68 12.93 -19.17 11.69
N ASP A 69 14.06 -19.84 11.46
CA ASP A 69 14.26 -21.23 11.91
C ASP A 69 15.04 -21.27 13.22
N PRO A 70 14.52 -22.02 14.22
CA PRO A 70 14.29 -23.48 14.11
C PRO A 70 12.84 -24.00 13.99
N ASP A 71 11.81 -23.15 14.06
CA ASP A 71 10.39 -23.55 14.12
C ASP A 71 9.66 -23.54 12.76
N GLY A 72 10.34 -23.23 11.65
CA GLY A 72 9.74 -23.16 10.32
C GLY A 72 8.65 -22.09 10.13
N VAL A 73 8.60 -21.06 10.99
CA VAL A 73 7.59 -19.99 10.89
C VAL A 73 7.97 -19.01 9.77
N ILE A 74 7.19 -19.04 8.69
CA ILE A 74 7.28 -18.07 7.60
C ILE A 74 6.49 -16.83 8.00
N THR A 75 7.17 -15.70 8.16
CA THR A 75 6.53 -14.40 8.38
C THR A 75 6.60 -13.57 7.09
N THR A 76 5.46 -13.14 6.59
CA THR A 76 5.36 -12.24 5.44
C THR A 76 5.09 -10.82 5.93
N ARG A 77 5.92 -9.87 5.49
CA ARG A 77 5.79 -8.44 5.76
C ARG A 77 5.68 -7.67 4.45
N TYR A 78 4.87 -6.62 4.43
CA TYR A 78 4.76 -5.67 3.32
C TYR A 78 5.36 -4.35 3.76
N ILE A 79 6.43 -3.91 3.12
CA ILE A 79 7.15 -2.69 3.46
C ILE A 79 6.82 -1.64 2.42
N TYR A 80 6.31 -0.49 2.86
CA TYR A 80 6.11 0.64 1.96
C TYR A 80 7.47 1.19 1.50
N ILE A 81 7.69 1.24 0.18
CA ILE A 81 8.98 1.67 -0.39
C ILE A 81 9.01 3.15 -0.78
N GLY A 82 7.93 3.89 -0.57
CA GLY A 82 7.83 5.29 -0.97
C GLY A 82 7.55 5.45 -2.47
N SER A 83 7.71 6.69 -2.96
CA SER A 83 7.57 7.04 -4.38
C SER A 83 6.23 6.64 -4.98
N PRO A 84 5.10 7.16 -4.47
CA PRO A 84 3.81 6.93 -5.09
C PRO A 84 3.80 7.48 -6.52
N PHE A 85 3.24 6.73 -7.45
CA PHE A 85 3.24 7.08 -8.86
C PHE A 85 1.83 7.02 -9.44
N GLU A 86 1.61 7.81 -10.49
CA GLU A 86 0.36 7.80 -11.23
C GLU A 86 0.24 6.51 -12.04
N LEU A 87 -0.88 5.81 -11.85
CA LEU A 87 -1.31 4.75 -12.74
C LEU A 87 -2.05 5.39 -13.91
N ASP A 88 -1.37 5.46 -15.05
CA ASP A 88 -2.00 5.88 -16.29
C ASP A 88 -3.13 4.89 -16.61
N THR A 89 -4.38 5.38 -16.69
CA THR A 89 -5.55 4.58 -17.08
C THR A 89 -5.58 4.25 -18.57
N LYS A 90 -4.45 4.33 -19.27
CA LYS A 90 -4.26 3.52 -20.46
C LYS A 90 -4.14 2.07 -20.02
N ALA A 91 -5.30 1.44 -19.89
CA ALA A 91 -5.40 0.03 -20.24
C ALA A 91 -4.60 -0.12 -21.54
N ASP A 92 -3.48 -0.83 -21.46
CA ASP A 92 -2.97 -1.57 -22.61
C ASP A 92 -4.18 -2.34 -23.13
N GLU A 93 -4.84 -1.80 -24.16
CA GLU A 93 -5.46 -2.61 -25.19
C GLU A 93 -4.35 -3.58 -25.61
N GLN A 94 -4.31 -4.74 -24.97
CA GLN A 94 -3.49 -5.84 -25.47
C GLN A 94 -3.95 -6.06 -26.92
N PRO A 95 -3.06 -5.90 -27.93
CA PRO A 95 -3.41 -6.11 -29.32
C PRO A 95 -3.75 -7.57 -29.62
#